data_AF-A0A968T8R7-F1
#
_entry.id   AF-A0A968T8R7-F1
#
_cell.length_a   1.000
_cell.length_b   1.000
_cell.length_c   1.000
_cell.angle_alpha   90.00
_cell.angle_beta   90.00
_cell.angle_gamma   90.00
#
_symmetry.space_group_name_H-M   'P 1'
#
loop_
_entity.id
_entity.type
_entity.pdbx_description
1 polymer ?
#
loop_
_entity_poly.entity_id
_entity_poly.type
_entity_poly.pdbx_seq_one_letter_code
_entity_poly.pdbx_strand_id
1 'polypeptide(L)'
;MTEKQIIKIQQSIKRHRAALAAEKRKFGDYDDSAGRRYVIADLYMKISDYKGAITYKKWFDKNFPDDMGSALLSLNWSVAYYELGKMHEAKMLAIETGLQNVYLHHLLLKRSVTRIDMEEHGHDLLAFAEELVNYCKKTVTSPYLEWLTGFMESDEYKKPVTRYIALSKLLKDEDNREKRSELLNQIWDLEEQIREGIKIT
;
A
#
# COMPACT_ATOMS: atom_id res chain seq x y z
N MET A 1 11.41 19.14 -10.53
CA MET A 1 10.07 19.69 -10.86
C MET A 1 10.13 21.21 -10.72
N THR A 2 9.46 21.98 -11.57
CA THR A 2 9.43 23.46 -11.44
C THR A 2 8.36 23.90 -10.45
N GLU A 3 8.51 25.11 -9.88
CA GLU A 3 7.50 25.69 -8.98
C GLU A 3 6.11 25.73 -9.63
N LYS A 4 6.04 26.11 -10.91
CA LYS A 4 4.79 26.12 -11.68
C LYS A 4 4.14 24.74 -11.79
N GLN A 5 4.94 23.68 -11.90
CA GLN A 5 4.45 22.29 -11.91
C GLN A 5 3.92 21.87 -10.53
N ILE A 6 4.63 22.24 -9.44
CA ILE A 6 4.19 21.98 -8.06
C ILE A 6 2.83 22.66 -7.80
N ILE A 7 2.69 23.94 -8.16
CA ILE A 7 1.44 24.69 -8.02
C ILE A 7 0.29 24.00 -8.77
N LYS A 8 0.55 23.50 -9.99
CA LYS A 8 -0.46 22.77 -10.78
C LYS A 8 -0.92 21.48 -10.07
N ILE A 9 0.01 20.75 -9.45
CA ILE A 9 -0.31 19.54 -8.68
C ILE A 9 -1.10 19.88 -7.42
N GLN A 10 -0.71 20.92 -6.67
CA GLN A 10 -1.47 21.40 -5.51
C GLN A 10 -2.90 21.82 -5.88
N GLN A 11 -3.08 22.47 -7.03
CA GLN A 11 -4.41 22.79 -7.54
C GLN A 11 -5.21 21.54 -7.90
N SER A 12 -4.57 20.53 -8.49
CA SER A 12 -5.21 19.23 -8.78
C SER A 12 -5.68 18.54 -7.49
N ILE A 13 -4.84 18.49 -6.45
CA ILE A 13 -5.21 17.97 -5.13
C ILE A 13 -6.46 18.68 -4.59
N LYS A 14 -6.48 20.02 -4.62
CA LYS A 14 -7.64 20.81 -4.17
C LYS A 14 -8.91 20.47 -4.95
N ARG A 15 -8.81 20.29 -6.28
CA ARG A 15 -9.96 19.94 -7.13
C ARG A 15 -10.50 18.54 -6.80
N HIS A 16 -9.63 17.53 -6.68
CA HIS A 16 -10.07 16.17 -6.35
C HIS A 16 -10.73 16.12 -4.96
N ARG A 17 -10.15 16.80 -3.97
CA ARG A 17 -10.75 16.89 -2.62
C ARG A 17 -12.11 17.60 -2.63
N ALA A 18 -12.24 18.68 -3.40
CA ALA A 18 -13.50 19.41 -3.52
C ALA A 18 -14.59 18.57 -4.20
N ALA A 19 -14.23 17.77 -5.22
CA ALA A 19 -15.15 16.84 -5.87
C ALA A 19 -15.69 15.79 -4.88
N LEU A 20 -14.80 15.10 -4.15
CA LEU A 20 -15.19 14.13 -3.13
C LEU A 20 -16.09 14.74 -2.06
N ALA A 21 -15.78 15.96 -1.59
CA ALA A 21 -16.61 16.66 -0.62
C ALA A 21 -17.99 17.05 -1.18
N ALA A 22 -18.07 17.42 -2.47
CA ALA A 22 -19.33 17.75 -3.14
C ALA A 22 -20.21 16.51 -3.34
N GLU A 23 -19.62 15.37 -3.71
CA GLU A 23 -20.30 14.07 -3.80
C GLU A 23 -20.87 13.67 -2.43
N LYS A 24 -20.04 13.67 -1.38
CA LYS A 24 -20.49 13.36 -0.02
C LYS A 24 -21.66 14.23 0.44
N ARG A 25 -21.61 15.53 0.12
CA ARG A 25 -22.71 16.46 0.44
C ARG A 25 -23.98 16.17 -0.36
N LYS A 26 -23.84 15.83 -1.64
CA LYS A 26 -24.97 15.64 -2.55
C LYS A 26 -25.67 14.29 -2.34
N PHE A 27 -24.90 13.23 -2.12
CA PHE A 27 -25.40 11.86 -2.12
C PHE A 27 -25.36 11.19 -0.74
N GLY A 28 -24.76 11.82 0.27
CA GLY A 28 -24.52 11.19 1.56
C GLY A 28 -23.35 10.20 1.53
N ASP A 29 -22.79 9.92 0.35
CA ASP A 29 -21.61 9.09 0.18
C ASP A 29 -20.67 9.54 -0.96
N TYR A 30 -19.50 8.90 -1.08
CA TYR A 30 -18.50 9.17 -2.10
C TYR A 30 -18.75 8.33 -3.35
N ASP A 31 -18.87 8.98 -4.51
CA ASP A 31 -18.82 8.28 -5.80
C ASP A 31 -17.37 8.20 -6.25
N ASP A 32 -16.74 7.05 -6.01
CA ASP A 32 -15.35 6.83 -6.35
C ASP A 32 -15.15 6.04 -7.66
N SER A 33 -16.14 6.03 -8.56
CA SER A 33 -15.99 5.40 -9.89
C SER A 33 -14.78 5.92 -10.69
N ALA A 34 -14.32 7.14 -10.38
CA ALA A 34 -13.15 7.76 -11.00
C ALA A 34 -11.81 7.53 -10.25
N GLY A 35 -11.80 6.74 -9.17
CA GLY A 35 -10.60 6.42 -8.38
C GLY A 35 -9.93 7.65 -7.74
N ARG A 36 -10.72 8.70 -7.45
CA ARG A 36 -10.19 10.00 -6.98
C ARG A 36 -9.48 9.85 -5.64
N ARG A 37 -9.93 8.90 -4.80
CA ARG A 37 -9.33 8.70 -3.48
C ARG A 37 -7.89 8.21 -3.54
N TYR A 38 -7.54 7.42 -4.54
CA TYR A 38 -6.16 6.94 -4.72
C TYR A 38 -5.27 8.01 -5.36
N VAL A 39 -5.79 8.72 -6.37
CA VAL A 39 -5.04 9.74 -7.12
C VAL A 39 -4.51 10.86 -6.21
N ILE A 40 -5.26 11.25 -5.16
CA ILE A 40 -4.83 12.32 -4.25
C ILE A 40 -3.54 11.93 -3.52
N ALA A 41 -3.41 10.69 -3.05
CA ALA A 41 -2.20 10.22 -2.37
C ALA A 41 -0.98 10.29 -3.31
N ASP A 42 -1.12 9.83 -4.55
CA ASP A 42 -0.06 9.91 -5.56
C ASP A 42 0.37 11.36 -5.84
N LEU A 43 -0.59 12.29 -5.87
CA LEU A 43 -0.30 13.70 -6.13
C LEU A 43 0.53 14.33 -5.01
N TYR A 44 0.27 14.00 -3.74
CA TYR A 44 1.12 14.46 -2.63
C TYR A 44 2.54 13.91 -2.75
N MET A 45 2.69 12.62 -3.09
CA MET A 45 4.01 12.00 -3.26
C MET A 45 4.79 12.60 -4.42
N LYS A 46 4.14 12.95 -5.53
CA LYS A 46 4.79 13.59 -6.70
C LYS A 46 5.47 14.92 -6.38
N ILE A 47 5.03 15.62 -5.34
CA ILE A 47 5.63 16.89 -4.88
C ILE A 47 6.37 16.75 -3.55
N SER A 48 6.62 15.52 -3.10
CA SER A 48 7.27 15.22 -1.82
C SER A 48 6.60 15.91 -0.62
N ASP A 49 5.30 16.16 -0.68
CA ASP A 49 4.53 16.71 0.46
C ASP A 49 4.07 15.56 1.37
N TYR A 50 5.03 15.01 2.11
CA TYR A 50 4.81 13.85 2.99
C TYR A 50 3.82 14.18 4.13
N LYS A 51 3.86 15.40 4.68
CA LYS A 51 2.89 15.83 5.70
C LYS A 51 1.47 15.88 5.14
N GLY A 52 1.32 16.39 3.91
CA GLY A 52 0.07 16.37 3.18
C GLY A 52 -0.43 14.95 2.90
N ALA A 53 0.48 14.05 2.48
CA ALA A 53 0.17 12.64 2.26
C ALA A 53 -0.38 11.95 3.52
N ILE A 54 0.28 12.13 4.68
CA ILE A 54 -0.17 11.53 5.94
C ILE A 54 -1.48 12.15 6.45
N THR A 55 -1.65 13.47 6.29
CA THR A 55 -2.93 14.13 6.60
C THR A 55 -4.06 13.57 5.75
N TYR A 56 -3.78 13.29 4.48
CA TYR A 56 -4.73 12.66 3.58
C TYR A 56 -5.00 11.20 3.94
N LYS A 57 -3.98 10.41 4.31
CA LYS A 57 -4.16 9.05 4.80
C LYS A 57 -5.15 9.00 5.97
N LYS A 58 -4.97 9.84 6.99
CA LYS A 58 -5.89 9.89 8.14
C LYS A 58 -7.34 10.18 7.72
N TRP A 59 -7.52 11.04 6.72
CA TRP A 59 -8.84 11.30 6.15
C TRP A 59 -9.35 10.07 5.38
N PHE A 60 -8.50 9.40 4.62
CA PHE A 60 -8.83 8.18 3.88
C PHE A 60 -9.29 7.08 4.84
N ASP A 61 -8.48 6.71 5.83
CA ASP A 61 -8.77 5.66 6.81
C ASP A 61 -10.11 5.92 7.54
N LYS A 62 -10.43 7.19 7.82
CA LYS A 62 -11.68 7.59 8.47
C LYS A 62 -12.90 7.42 7.57
N ASN A 63 -12.77 7.69 6.27
CA ASN A 63 -13.91 7.73 5.34
C ASN A 63 -14.08 6.43 4.55
N PHE A 64 -13.04 5.61 4.47
CA PHE A 64 -13.03 4.32 3.77
C PHE A 64 -12.41 3.25 4.67
N PRO A 65 -13.00 2.95 5.85
CA PRO A 65 -12.40 2.03 6.82
C PRO A 65 -12.29 0.58 6.31
N ASP A 66 -13.17 0.20 5.37
CA ASP A 66 -13.19 -1.12 4.75
C ASP A 66 -12.33 -1.21 3.48
N ASP A 67 -11.70 -0.09 3.07
CA ASP A 67 -10.84 -0.05 1.90
C ASP A 67 -9.37 -0.21 2.30
N MET A 68 -8.80 -1.34 1.88
CA MET A 68 -7.40 -1.69 2.14
C MET A 68 -6.43 -1.03 1.14
N GLY A 69 -6.96 -0.35 0.13
CA GLY A 69 -6.16 0.32 -0.89
C GLY A 69 -5.42 -0.67 -1.80
N SER A 70 -4.22 -0.29 -2.21
CA SER A 70 -3.36 -1.07 -3.10
C SER A 70 -1.92 -1.05 -2.63
N ALA A 71 -1.10 -1.99 -3.13
CA ALA A 71 0.33 -2.05 -2.83
C ALA A 71 1.04 -0.70 -3.07
N LEU A 72 0.67 0.04 -4.13
CA LEU A 72 1.21 1.37 -4.40
C LEU A 72 0.80 2.40 -3.35
N LEU A 73 -0.45 2.36 -2.90
CA LEU A 73 -0.96 3.30 -1.89
C LEU A 73 -0.26 3.08 -0.55
N SER A 74 -0.17 1.83 -0.10
CA SER A 74 0.53 1.45 1.13
C SER A 74 2.02 1.79 1.06
N LEU A 75 2.66 1.56 -0.09
CA LEU A 75 4.06 1.93 -0.31
C LEU A 75 4.26 3.45 -0.22
N ASN A 76 3.40 4.23 -0.86
CA ASN A 76 3.46 5.69 -0.82
C ASN A 76 3.34 6.20 0.62
N TRP A 77 2.46 5.62 1.43
CA TRP A 77 2.35 5.98 2.84
C TRP A 77 3.55 5.52 3.65
N SER A 78 4.10 4.33 3.40
CA SER A 78 5.32 3.86 4.06
C SER A 78 6.48 4.82 3.82
N VAL A 79 6.70 5.23 2.56
CA VAL A 79 7.70 6.25 2.19
C VAL A 79 7.43 7.56 2.93
N ALA A 80 6.19 8.07 2.91
CA ALA A 80 5.86 9.33 3.57
C ALA A 80 6.11 9.28 5.10
N TYR A 81 5.82 8.16 5.75
CA TYR A 81 6.11 7.99 7.18
C TYR A 81 7.60 7.89 7.46
N TYR A 82 8.34 7.14 6.64
CA TYR A 82 9.79 7.03 6.74
C TYR A 82 10.48 8.40 6.62
N GLU A 83 10.11 9.19 5.61
CA GLU A 83 10.65 10.53 5.38
C GLU A 83 10.31 11.52 6.50
N LEU A 84 9.29 11.23 7.30
CA LEU A 84 8.93 11.98 8.50
C LEU A 84 9.52 11.40 9.80
N GLY A 85 10.38 10.37 9.71
CA GLY A 85 11.01 9.72 10.86
C GLY A 85 10.06 8.84 11.68
N LYS A 86 8.87 8.53 11.17
CA LYS A 86 7.84 7.72 11.82
C LYS A 86 8.03 6.25 11.48
N MET A 87 9.06 5.66 12.09
CA MET A 87 9.57 4.34 11.71
C MET A 87 8.60 3.20 11.99
N HIS A 88 7.80 3.30 13.05
CA HIS A 88 6.81 2.27 13.39
C HIS A 88 5.77 2.14 12.27
N GLU A 89 5.10 3.24 11.93
CA GLU A 89 4.11 3.27 10.84
C GLU A 89 4.72 2.89 9.49
N ALA A 90 5.95 3.36 9.21
CA ALA A 90 6.66 3.01 7.97
C ALA A 90 6.88 1.50 7.84
N LYS A 91 7.31 0.82 8.92
CA LYS A 91 7.51 -0.63 8.96
C LYS A 91 6.22 -1.39 8.72
N MET A 92 5.15 -1.03 9.43
CA MET A 92 3.87 -1.72 9.30
C MET A 92 3.32 -1.61 7.88
N LEU A 93 3.39 -0.43 7.26
CA LEU A 93 2.97 -0.22 5.87
C LEU A 93 3.89 -0.91 4.86
N ALA A 94 5.19 -1.02 5.14
CA ALA A 94 6.08 -1.82 4.31
C ALA A 94 5.75 -3.32 4.42
N ILE A 95 5.32 -3.82 5.57
CA ILE A 95 4.83 -5.20 5.67
C ILE A 95 3.53 -5.34 4.87
N GLU A 96 2.56 -4.43 5.06
CA GLU A 96 1.29 -4.42 4.32
C GLU A 96 1.49 -4.41 2.80
N THR A 97 2.39 -3.57 2.27
CA THR A 97 2.77 -3.60 0.86
C THR A 97 3.32 -4.96 0.43
N GLY A 98 4.13 -5.61 1.28
CA GLY A 98 4.67 -6.95 1.01
C GLY A 98 3.61 -8.05 1.03
N LEU A 99 2.54 -7.90 1.81
CA LEU A 99 1.40 -8.82 1.80
C LEU A 99 0.52 -8.61 0.57
N GLN A 100 0.27 -7.35 0.18
CA GLN A 100 -0.52 -6.99 -1.00
C GLN A 100 0.15 -7.37 -2.33
N ASN A 101 1.48 -7.41 -2.38
CA ASN A 101 2.23 -7.97 -3.50
C ASN A 101 3.64 -8.40 -3.07
N VAL A 102 3.84 -9.70 -2.90
CA VAL A 102 5.09 -10.28 -2.37
C VAL A 102 6.32 -10.03 -3.25
N TYR A 103 6.14 -9.63 -4.50
CA TYR A 103 7.23 -9.39 -5.45
C TYR A 103 7.71 -7.93 -5.46
N LEU A 104 6.84 -6.98 -5.08
CA LEU A 104 7.05 -5.57 -5.36
C LEU A 104 8.33 -5.01 -4.73
N HIS A 105 8.62 -5.33 -3.46
CA HIS A 105 9.84 -4.86 -2.82
C HIS A 105 11.11 -5.44 -3.45
N HIS A 106 11.11 -6.73 -3.79
CA HIS A 106 12.25 -7.35 -4.47
C HIS A 106 12.52 -6.68 -5.83
N LEU A 107 11.46 -6.41 -6.61
CA LEU A 107 11.56 -5.68 -7.87
C LEU A 107 12.06 -4.24 -7.69
N LEU A 108 11.59 -3.53 -6.66
CA LEU A 108 12.06 -2.17 -6.33
C LEU A 108 13.56 -2.15 -6.01
N LEU A 109 14.03 -3.16 -5.28
CA LEU A 109 15.44 -3.35 -4.94
C LEU A 109 16.26 -3.97 -6.08
N LYS A 110 15.68 -4.13 -7.28
CA LYS A 110 16.31 -4.73 -8.46
C LYS A 110 16.84 -6.16 -8.20
N ARG A 111 16.22 -6.89 -7.28
CA ARG A 111 16.51 -8.31 -7.02
C ARG A 111 15.76 -9.14 -8.05
N SER A 112 16.36 -10.26 -8.48
CA SER A 112 15.66 -11.24 -9.31
C SER A 112 14.51 -11.88 -8.54
N VAL A 113 13.34 -11.98 -9.19
CA VAL A 113 12.16 -12.65 -8.64
C VAL A 113 11.69 -13.73 -9.58
N THR A 114 11.20 -14.82 -9.00
CA THR A 114 10.50 -15.88 -9.72
C THR A 114 9.10 -15.98 -9.15
N ARG A 115 8.11 -16.25 -10.00
CA ARG A 115 6.74 -16.47 -9.56
C ARG A 115 6.71 -17.61 -8.53
N ILE A 116 6.04 -17.36 -7.41
CA ILE A 116 5.83 -18.34 -6.35
C ILE A 116 4.57 -19.13 -6.69
N ASP A 117 4.65 -20.44 -6.54
CA ASP A 117 3.53 -21.33 -6.73
C ASP A 117 2.55 -21.22 -5.55
N MET A 118 1.63 -20.26 -5.58
CA MET A 118 0.67 -19.96 -4.51
C MET A 118 -0.65 -19.40 -5.08
N GLU A 119 -1.68 -19.26 -4.24
CA GLU A 119 -2.91 -18.56 -4.61
C GLU A 119 -2.60 -17.07 -4.82
N GLU A 120 -2.95 -16.55 -5.99
CA GLU A 120 -2.71 -15.15 -6.40
C GLU A 120 -3.86 -14.68 -7.29
N HIS A 121 -4.33 -13.45 -7.09
CA HIS A 121 -5.39 -12.89 -7.93
C HIS A 121 -5.12 -11.44 -8.30
N GLY A 122 -5.47 -11.06 -9.54
CA GLY A 122 -5.47 -9.67 -9.99
C GLY A 122 -4.15 -8.92 -9.72
N HIS A 123 -4.15 -8.10 -8.67
CA HIS A 123 -3.04 -7.22 -8.30
C HIS A 123 -1.87 -7.90 -7.57
N ASP A 124 -2.04 -9.15 -7.14
CA ASP A 124 -1.02 -9.92 -6.42
C ASP A 124 -0.01 -10.56 -7.39
N LEU A 125 -0.38 -10.66 -8.67
CA LEU A 125 0.40 -11.33 -9.71
C LEU A 125 1.76 -10.65 -9.93
N LEU A 126 2.80 -11.46 -10.20
CA LEU A 126 4.12 -10.98 -10.57
C LEU A 126 4.08 -10.03 -11.78
N ALA A 127 3.31 -10.37 -12.83
CA ALA A 127 3.18 -9.52 -14.02
C ALA A 127 2.63 -8.12 -13.67
N PHE A 128 1.68 -8.04 -12.73
CA PHE A 128 1.16 -6.76 -12.26
C PHE A 128 2.25 -5.98 -11.49
N ALA A 129 3.04 -6.66 -10.66
CA ALA A 129 4.15 -6.06 -9.93
C ALA A 129 5.23 -5.48 -10.86
N GLU A 130 5.54 -6.18 -11.96
CA GLU A 130 6.50 -5.75 -12.99
C GLU A 130 6.06 -4.46 -13.70
N GLU A 131 4.75 -4.28 -13.91
CA GLU A 131 4.20 -3.02 -14.40
C GLU A 131 4.22 -1.94 -13.32
N LEU A 132 3.76 -2.28 -12.11
CA LEU A 132 3.60 -1.37 -10.99
C LEU A 132 4.92 -0.74 -10.53
N VAL A 133 6.02 -1.51 -10.56
CA VAL A 133 7.34 -1.05 -10.08
C VAL A 133 7.79 0.25 -10.78
N ASN A 134 7.39 0.46 -12.04
CA ASN A 134 7.74 1.66 -12.80
C ASN A 134 7.01 2.91 -12.29
N TYR A 135 5.84 2.75 -11.68
CA TYR A 135 5.13 3.81 -10.99
C TYR A 135 5.73 4.09 -9.63
N CYS A 136 6.01 3.05 -8.85
CA CYS A 136 6.62 3.15 -7.52
C CYS A 136 7.99 3.85 -7.55
N LYS A 137 8.83 3.58 -8.58
CA LYS A 137 10.13 4.24 -8.77
C LYS A 137 10.07 5.77 -8.85
N LYS A 138 8.90 6.36 -9.10
CA LYS A 138 8.72 7.82 -9.18
C LYS A 138 8.52 8.47 -7.82
N THR A 139 8.20 7.70 -6.78
CA THR A 139 7.84 8.22 -5.44
C THR A 139 8.78 7.72 -4.34
N VAL A 140 9.39 6.54 -4.49
CA VAL A 140 10.40 6.03 -3.54
C VAL A 140 11.68 6.86 -3.58
N THR A 141 12.32 7.00 -2.41
CA THR A 141 13.57 7.73 -2.24
C THR A 141 14.74 6.76 -2.06
N SER A 142 15.97 7.20 -2.35
CA SER A 142 17.15 6.35 -2.11
C SER A 142 17.33 5.97 -0.62
N PRO A 143 17.16 6.89 0.35
CA PRO A 143 17.24 6.53 1.77
C PRO A 143 16.20 5.48 2.17
N TYR A 144 14.97 5.57 1.64
CA TYR A 144 13.95 4.56 1.90
C TYR A 144 14.34 3.19 1.35
N LEU A 145 14.88 3.12 0.13
CA LEU A 145 15.31 1.84 -0.47
C LEU A 145 16.49 1.21 0.27
N GLU A 146 17.43 2.03 0.76
CA GLU A 146 18.54 1.56 1.59
C GLU A 146 18.03 0.98 2.92
N TRP A 147 17.13 1.69 3.59
CA TRP A 147 16.48 1.19 4.80
C TRP A 147 15.68 -0.09 4.55
N LEU A 148 14.86 -0.11 3.48
CA LEU A 148 14.03 -1.26 3.11
C LEU A 148 14.88 -2.51 2.88
N THR A 149 16.06 -2.36 2.27
CA THR A 149 17.02 -3.45 2.06
C THR A 149 17.38 -4.14 3.38
N GLY A 150 17.67 -3.37 4.43
CA GLY A 150 17.98 -3.91 5.75
C GLY A 150 16.74 -4.42 6.48
N PHE A 151 15.61 -3.70 6.39
CA PHE A 151 14.37 -4.07 7.06
C PHE A 151 13.81 -5.40 6.56
N MET A 152 13.86 -5.67 5.25
CA MET A 152 13.44 -6.94 4.66
C MET A 152 14.22 -8.15 5.19
N GLU A 153 15.43 -7.94 5.72
CA GLU A 153 16.22 -9.02 6.29
C GLU A 153 15.86 -9.33 7.75
N SER A 154 15.08 -8.47 8.40
CA SER A 154 14.65 -8.64 9.79
C SER A 154 13.53 -9.67 9.94
N ASP A 155 13.47 -10.28 11.13
CA ASP A 155 12.36 -11.16 11.52
C ASP A 155 11.01 -10.45 11.49
N GLU A 156 10.98 -9.15 11.79
CA GLU A 156 9.79 -8.32 11.81
C GLU A 156 9.12 -8.27 10.43
N TYR A 157 9.91 -8.23 9.35
CA TYR A 157 9.39 -8.32 7.98
C TYR A 157 9.20 -9.77 7.53
N LYS A 158 10.20 -10.63 7.76
CA LYS A 158 10.21 -12.01 7.23
C LYS A 158 9.09 -12.88 7.78
N LYS A 159 8.78 -12.78 9.08
CA LYS A 159 7.77 -13.64 9.73
C LYS A 159 6.37 -13.47 9.11
N PRO A 160 5.78 -12.26 9.04
CA PRO A 160 4.45 -12.10 8.45
C PRO A 160 4.44 -12.44 6.96
N VAL A 161 5.43 -12.00 6.17
CA VAL A 161 5.45 -12.27 4.72
C VAL A 161 5.61 -13.77 4.42
N THR A 162 6.48 -14.47 5.16
CA THR A 162 6.64 -15.93 5.00
C THR A 162 5.38 -16.67 5.44
N ARG A 163 4.72 -16.22 6.52
CA ARG A 163 3.45 -16.80 6.98
C ARG A 163 2.35 -16.64 5.93
N TYR A 164 2.23 -15.44 5.35
CA TYR A 164 1.29 -15.17 4.26
C TYR A 164 1.54 -16.10 3.07
N ILE A 165 2.78 -16.16 2.57
CA ILE A 165 3.14 -17.05 1.44
C ILE A 165 2.80 -18.52 1.77
N ALA A 166 3.08 -18.98 2.99
CA ALA A 166 2.76 -20.34 3.39
C ALA A 166 1.24 -20.61 3.41
N LEU A 167 0.44 -19.67 3.90
CA LEU A 167 -1.02 -19.77 3.89
C LEU A 167 -1.57 -19.74 2.46
N SER A 168 -1.09 -18.84 1.60
CA SER A 168 -1.51 -18.76 0.19
C SER A 168 -1.14 -20.00 -0.62
N LYS A 169 -0.03 -20.67 -0.28
CA LYS A 169 0.33 -21.98 -0.85
C LYS A 169 -0.69 -23.06 -0.47
N LEU A 170 -1.04 -23.15 0.82
CA LEU A 170 -2.03 -24.11 1.28
C LEU A 170 -3.41 -23.83 0.66
N LEU A 171 -3.77 -22.55 0.51
CA LEU A 171 -5.07 -22.16 -0.04
C LEU A 171 -5.21 -22.54 -1.51
N LYS A 172 -4.13 -22.51 -2.28
CA LYS A 172 -4.14 -22.82 -3.73
C LYS A 172 -4.71 -24.20 -4.04
N ASP A 173 -4.27 -25.20 -3.27
CA ASP A 173 -4.54 -26.62 -3.54
C ASP A 173 -5.65 -27.20 -2.64
N GLU A 174 -6.28 -26.39 -1.79
CA GLU A 174 -7.32 -26.83 -0.87
C GLU A 174 -8.71 -26.71 -1.51
N ASP A 175 -9.38 -27.84 -1.76
CA ASP A 175 -10.73 -27.88 -2.31
C ASP A 175 -11.82 -27.93 -1.22
N ASN A 176 -11.47 -28.31 0.01
CA ASN A 176 -12.44 -28.38 1.10
C ASN A 176 -12.84 -26.97 1.55
N ARG A 177 -14.11 -26.63 1.36
CA ARG A 177 -14.66 -25.32 1.67
C ARG A 177 -14.40 -24.84 3.10
N GLU A 178 -14.53 -25.71 4.11
CA GLU A 178 -14.34 -25.33 5.51
C GLU A 178 -12.88 -25.00 5.78
N LYS A 179 -11.96 -25.82 5.28
CA LYS A 179 -10.51 -25.57 5.40
C LYS A 179 -10.07 -24.33 4.63
N ARG A 180 -10.60 -24.10 3.43
CA ARG A 180 -10.37 -22.84 2.69
C ARG A 180 -10.80 -21.63 3.52
N SER A 181 -11.99 -21.68 4.11
CA SER A 181 -12.48 -20.60 4.98
C SER A 181 -11.57 -20.37 6.19
N GLU A 182 -11.06 -21.43 6.81
CA GLU A 182 -10.10 -21.31 7.91
C GLU A 182 -8.78 -20.65 7.48
N LEU A 183 -8.24 -21.03 6.31
CA LEU A 183 -7.02 -20.43 5.76
C LEU A 183 -7.21 -18.95 5.42
N LEU A 184 -8.36 -18.59 4.83
CA LEU A 184 -8.72 -17.21 4.52
C LEU A 184 -8.84 -16.37 5.79
N ASN A 185 -9.47 -16.91 6.86
CA ASN A 185 -9.55 -16.22 8.15
C ASN A 185 -8.15 -15.98 8.74
N GLN A 186 -7.25 -16.96 8.66
CA GLN A 186 -5.87 -16.79 9.14
C GLN A 186 -5.09 -15.72 8.36
N ILE A 187 -5.33 -15.60 7.05
CA ILE A 187 -4.76 -14.52 6.23
C ILE A 187 -5.34 -13.17 6.67
N TRP A 188 -6.65 -13.10 6.85
CA TRP A 188 -7.34 -11.88 7.27
C TRP A 188 -6.88 -11.41 8.66
N ASP A 189 -6.77 -12.33 9.62
CA ASP A 189 -6.26 -12.04 10.97
C ASP A 189 -4.81 -11.52 10.92
N LEU A 190 -3.97 -12.10 10.06
CA LEU A 190 -2.60 -11.64 9.87
C LEU A 190 -2.57 -10.20 9.33
N GLU A 191 -3.37 -9.89 8.32
CA GLU A 191 -3.49 -8.54 7.74
C GLU A 191 -4.08 -7.54 8.74
N GLU A 192 -5.05 -7.96 9.56
CA GLU A 192 -5.63 -7.11 10.61
C GLU A 192 -4.62 -6.79 11.71
N GLN A 193 -3.83 -7.75 12.18
CA GLN A 193 -2.75 -7.50 13.16
C GLN A 193 -1.75 -6.44 12.66
N ILE A 194 -1.39 -6.48 11.38
CA ILE A 194 -0.52 -5.48 10.77
C ILE A 194 -1.19 -4.09 10.78
N ARG A 195 -2.48 -4.02 10.47
CA ARG A 195 -3.25 -2.77 10.44
C ARG A 195 -3.52 -2.19 11.82
N GLU A 196 -3.80 -3.01 12.82
CA GLU A 196 -3.95 -2.57 14.21
C GLU A 196 -2.65 -1.96 14.72
N GLY A 197 -1.50 -2.52 14.34
CA GLY A 197 -0.20 -1.93 14.62
C GLY A 197 -0.04 -0.51 14.07
N ILE A 198 -0.71 -0.16 12.96
CA ILE A 198 -0.72 1.20 12.39
C ILE A 198 -1.61 2.16 13.21
N LYS A 199 -2.72 1.66 13.76
CA LYS A 199 -3.76 2.47 14.46
C LYS A 199 -3.39 2.86 15.90
N ILE A 200 -2.44 2.16 16.54
CA ILE A 200 -2.08 2.33 17.96
C ILE A 200 -1.11 3.53 18.21
N THR A 201 -0.78 4.31 17.16
CA THR A 201 0.14 5.48 17.21
C THR A 201 -0.53 6.81 16.86
#